data_AF-A0A7S2R7F9-F1
#
_entry.id   AF-A0A7S2R7F9-F1
#
_cell.length_a   1.000
_cell.length_b   1.000
_cell.length_c   1.000
_cell.angle_alpha   90.00
_cell.angle_beta   90.00
_cell.angle_gamma   90.00
#
_symmetry.space_group_name_H-M   'P 1'
#
loop_
_entity.id
_entity.type
_entity.pdbx_description
1 polymer ?
#
loop_
_entity_poly.entity_id
_entity_poly.type
_entity_poly.pdbx_seq_one_letter_code
_entity_poly.pdbx_strand_id
1 'polypeptide(L)'
;VELSEARCMDDLNLPFSEARLAVVGAGTMTRLLVTHLASRGLERITIVNRSLARPQELQEQFPDVDIEICLVDKLWDVIKRSDIIYTATSSTDYVVDEKSLKENGLDSGRPLMLVDIAVPRNVGPDSNKIP
;
A
#
# COMPACT_ATOMS: atom_id res chain seq x y z
N VAL A 1 7.20 -8.20 -2.47
CA VAL A 1 6.12 -8.70 -3.34
C VAL A 1 5.97 -10.21 -3.24
N GLU A 2 7.04 -10.99 -3.41
CA GLU A 2 6.98 -12.46 -3.29
C GLU A 2 6.38 -12.94 -1.96
N LEU A 3 6.80 -12.37 -0.84
CA LEU A 3 6.24 -12.73 0.47
C LEU A 3 4.75 -12.38 0.58
N SER A 4 4.35 -11.18 0.13
CA SER A 4 2.94 -10.76 0.15
C SER A 4 2.08 -11.63 -0.78
N GLU A 5 2.61 -12.05 -1.92
CA GLU A 5 1.94 -12.96 -2.85
C GLU A 5 1.78 -14.36 -2.23
N ALA A 6 2.84 -14.92 -1.65
CA ALA A 6 2.83 -16.23 -1.01
C ALA A 6 1.91 -16.31 0.22
N ARG A 7 1.70 -15.18 0.89
CA ARG A 7 0.84 -15.06 2.09
C ARG A 7 -0.58 -14.62 1.78
N CYS A 8 -0.86 -14.11 0.58
CA CYS A 8 -2.13 -13.48 0.25
C CYS A 8 -3.33 -14.42 0.50
N MET A 9 -3.23 -15.68 0.08
CA MET A 9 -4.29 -16.66 0.30
C MET A 9 -4.49 -16.98 1.78
N ASP A 10 -3.41 -17.15 2.54
CA ASP A 10 -3.49 -17.53 3.95
C ASP A 10 -3.96 -16.38 4.84
N ASP A 11 -3.47 -15.16 4.58
CA ASP A 11 -3.69 -14.00 5.44
C ASP A 11 -4.96 -13.23 5.05
N LEU A 12 -5.34 -13.23 3.76
CA LEU A 12 -6.47 -12.44 3.25
C LEU A 12 -7.61 -13.30 2.66
N ASN A 13 -7.40 -14.60 2.47
CA ASN A 13 -8.36 -15.51 1.84
C ASN A 13 -8.80 -15.03 0.44
N LEU A 14 -7.86 -14.49 -0.35
CA LEU A 14 -8.06 -14.10 -1.74
C LEU A 14 -6.80 -14.33 -2.60
N PRO A 15 -6.94 -14.57 -3.93
CA PRO A 15 -5.81 -14.66 -4.84
C PRO A 15 -5.07 -13.32 -4.96
N PHE A 16 -3.73 -13.34 -5.03
CA PHE A 16 -2.93 -12.11 -5.15
C PHE A 16 -3.29 -11.26 -6.38
N SER A 17 -3.71 -11.89 -7.47
CA SER A 17 -4.18 -11.22 -8.70
C SER A 17 -5.49 -10.45 -8.52
N GLU A 18 -6.29 -10.77 -7.49
CA GLU A 18 -7.56 -10.09 -7.18
C GLU A 18 -7.40 -9.04 -6.07
N ALA A 19 -6.23 -8.99 -5.42
CA ALA A 19 -5.97 -8.07 -4.33
C ALA A 19 -5.97 -6.62 -4.82
N ARG A 20 -6.60 -5.73 -4.05
CA ARG A 20 -6.51 -4.29 -4.25
C ARG A 20 -5.28 -3.76 -3.55
N LEU A 21 -4.25 -3.41 -4.32
CA LEU A 21 -2.99 -2.91 -3.81
C LEU A 21 -2.98 -1.39 -3.74
N ALA A 22 -2.45 -0.85 -2.64
CA ALA A 22 -2.05 0.54 -2.59
C ALA A 22 -0.64 0.69 -2.01
N VAL A 23 0.00 1.81 -2.34
CA VAL A 23 1.32 2.18 -1.82
C VAL A 23 1.30 3.61 -1.34
N VAL A 24 1.83 3.85 -0.14
CA VAL A 24 2.02 5.18 0.42
C VAL A 24 3.45 5.63 0.13
N GLY A 25 3.57 6.68 -0.69
CA GLY A 25 4.82 7.20 -1.22
C GLY A 25 4.99 6.88 -2.70
N ALA A 26 5.73 7.74 -3.40
CA ALA A 26 6.03 7.63 -4.82
C ALA A 26 7.54 7.75 -5.09
N GLY A 27 8.35 7.11 -4.24
CA GLY A 27 9.81 7.15 -4.32
C GLY A 27 10.39 6.05 -5.20
N THR A 28 11.71 5.87 -5.11
CA THR A 28 12.44 4.79 -5.79
C THR A 28 11.87 3.40 -5.45
N MET A 29 11.51 3.17 -4.19
CA MET A 29 10.93 1.90 -3.75
C MET A 29 9.58 1.63 -4.41
N THR A 30 8.75 2.66 -4.57
CA THR A 30 7.48 2.55 -5.29
C THR A 30 7.69 2.20 -6.77
N ARG A 31 8.70 2.80 -7.42
CA ARG A 31 9.03 2.45 -8.82
C ARG A 31 9.40 0.96 -8.97
N LEU A 32 10.23 0.45 -8.07
CA LEU A 32 10.61 -0.97 -8.07
C LEU A 32 9.42 -1.89 -7.77
N LEU A 33 8.55 -1.47 -6.85
CA LEU A 33 7.29 -2.18 -6.57
C LEU A 33 6.44 -2.28 -7.83
N VAL A 34 6.12 -1.16 -8.48
CA VAL A 34 5.31 -1.14 -9.72
C VAL A 34 5.94 -1.98 -10.81
N THR A 35 7.26 -1.90 -11.00
CA THR A 35 8.00 -2.74 -11.97
C THR A 35 7.77 -4.23 -11.72
N HIS A 36 7.83 -4.66 -10.45
CA HIS A 36 7.69 -6.06 -10.09
C HIS A 36 6.22 -6.54 -10.11
N LEU A 37 5.26 -5.66 -9.83
CA LEU A 37 3.84 -5.99 -9.93
C LEU A 37 3.42 -6.13 -11.40
N ALA A 38 3.88 -5.22 -12.25
CA ALA A 38 3.63 -5.27 -13.69
C ALA A 38 4.16 -6.57 -14.32
N SER A 39 5.35 -7.04 -13.92
CA SER A 39 5.90 -8.31 -14.43
C SER A 39 5.15 -9.55 -13.98
N ARG A 40 4.22 -9.43 -13.02
CA ARG A 40 3.38 -10.53 -12.51
C ARG A 40 1.91 -10.42 -12.91
N GLY A 41 1.58 -9.55 -13.86
CA GLY A 41 0.22 -9.40 -14.38
C GLY A 41 -0.73 -8.66 -13.43
N LEU A 42 -0.20 -7.90 -12.46
CA LEU A 42 -1.01 -6.97 -11.68
C LEU A 42 -1.18 -5.67 -12.46
N GLU A 43 -2.41 -5.42 -12.87
CA GLU A 43 -2.75 -4.34 -13.78
C GLU A 43 -3.12 -3.04 -13.06
N ARG A 44 -3.37 -3.06 -11.75
CA ARG A 44 -3.84 -1.87 -11.01
C ARG A 44 -3.14 -1.66 -9.68
N ILE A 45 -2.83 -0.40 -9.38
CA ILE A 45 -2.31 0.04 -8.07
C ILE A 45 -2.76 1.46 -7.74
N THR A 46 -3.09 1.73 -6.47
CA THR A 46 -3.33 3.10 -5.99
C THR A 46 -2.08 3.66 -5.33
N ILE A 47 -1.57 4.81 -5.79
CA ILE A 47 -0.46 5.54 -5.16
C ILE A 47 -1.02 6.68 -4.32
N VAL A 48 -0.75 6.64 -3.01
CA VAL A 48 -1.07 7.73 -2.08
C VAL A 48 0.19 8.56 -1.84
N ASN A 49 0.15 9.86 -2.13
CA ASN A 49 1.32 10.72 -1.93
C ASN A 49 0.97 12.16 -1.51
N ARG A 50 1.95 12.87 -0.96
CA ARG A 50 1.78 14.29 -0.55
C ARG A 50 1.68 15.26 -1.73
N SER A 51 2.22 14.89 -2.89
CA SER A 51 2.18 15.70 -4.11
C SER A 51 1.92 14.83 -5.33
N LEU A 52 1.45 15.45 -6.42
CA LEU A 52 1.07 14.73 -7.63
C LEU A 52 2.24 14.44 -8.57
N ALA A 53 3.28 15.27 -8.57
CA ALA A 53 4.36 15.22 -9.57
C ALA A 53 5.01 13.83 -9.69
N ARG A 54 5.46 13.24 -8.58
CA ARG A 54 6.12 11.91 -8.61
C ARG A 54 5.19 10.76 -9.01
N PRO A 55 3.96 10.64 -8.46
CA PRO A 55 2.99 9.65 -8.96
C PRO A 55 2.69 9.82 -10.46
N GLN A 56 2.58 11.05 -10.96
CA GLN A 56 2.35 11.32 -12.39
C GLN A 56 3.55 10.87 -13.24
N GLU A 57 4.78 11.15 -12.82
CA GLU A 57 5.99 10.63 -13.47
C GLU A 57 6.00 9.09 -13.52
N LEU A 58 5.51 8.41 -12.47
CA LEU A 58 5.40 6.95 -12.46
C LEU A 58 4.30 6.48 -13.43
N GLN A 59 3.15 7.15 -13.47
CA GLN A 59 2.09 6.84 -14.42
C GLN A 59 2.56 6.95 -15.87
N GLU A 60 3.37 7.95 -16.19
CA GLU A 60 4.00 8.10 -17.52
C GLU A 60 5.03 6.99 -17.82
N GLN A 61 5.75 6.51 -16.81
CA GLN A 61 6.75 5.44 -16.96
C GLN A 61 6.13 4.05 -17.13
N PHE A 62 4.90 3.84 -16.65
CA PHE A 62 4.21 2.55 -16.68
C PHE A 62 2.82 2.69 -17.33
N PRO A 63 2.74 2.97 -18.64
CA PRO A 63 1.47 3.23 -19.33
C PRO A 63 0.56 1.99 -19.39
N ASP A 64 1.11 0.79 -19.21
CA ASP A 64 0.37 -0.48 -19.20
C ASP A 64 -0.19 -0.84 -17.81
N VAL A 65 0.08 -0.01 -16.79
CA VAL A 65 -0.43 -0.19 -15.42
C VAL A 65 -1.46 0.90 -15.12
N ASP A 66 -2.64 0.49 -14.68
CA ASP A 66 -3.69 1.38 -14.16
C ASP A 66 -3.28 1.94 -12.79
N ILE A 67 -2.60 3.08 -12.82
CA ILE A 67 -2.16 3.80 -11.62
C ILE A 67 -3.21 4.84 -11.23
N GLU A 68 -3.93 4.59 -10.14
CA GLU A 68 -4.78 5.59 -9.50
C GLU A 68 -3.92 6.47 -8.58
N ILE A 69 -3.99 7.80 -8.72
CA ILE A 69 -3.25 8.74 -7.87
C ILE A 69 -4.21 9.37 -6.85
N CYS A 70 -3.88 9.23 -5.57
CA CYS A 70 -4.60 9.83 -4.46
C CYS A 70 -3.67 10.74 -3.64
N LEU A 71 -4.20 11.87 -3.17
CA LEU A 71 -3.49 12.70 -2.20
C LEU A 71 -3.60 12.11 -0.78
N VAL A 72 -2.66 12.48 0.08
CA VAL A 72 -2.52 11.92 1.44
C VAL A 72 -3.75 12.16 2.34
N ASP A 73 -4.55 13.19 2.07
CA ASP A 73 -5.82 13.42 2.77
C ASP A 73 -6.85 12.30 2.52
N LYS A 74 -6.68 11.52 1.45
CA LYS A 74 -7.48 10.34 1.11
C LYS A 74 -6.89 9.03 1.61
N LEU A 75 -5.80 9.07 2.40
CA LEU A 75 -5.10 7.87 2.87
C LEU A 75 -6.05 6.82 3.46
N TRP A 76 -6.92 7.23 4.38
CA TRP A 76 -7.81 6.30 5.09
C TRP A 76 -8.92 5.75 4.19
N ASP A 77 -9.43 6.55 3.25
CA ASP A 77 -10.40 6.09 2.25
C ASP A 77 -9.78 5.04 1.31
N VAL A 78 -8.50 5.17 0.99
CA VAL A 78 -7.74 4.18 0.21
C VAL A 78 -7.49 2.92 1.04
N ILE A 79 -7.03 3.04 2.29
CA ILE A 79 -6.81 1.89 3.18
C ILE A 79 -8.09 1.07 3.37
N LYS A 80 -9.23 1.73 3.60
CA LYS A 80 -10.54 1.07 3.76
C LYS A 80 -11.01 0.26 2.55
N ARG A 81 -10.47 0.51 1.36
CA ARG A 81 -10.82 -0.25 0.14
C ARG A 81 -9.67 -1.08 -0.41
N SER A 82 -8.51 -1.12 0.25
CA SER A 82 -7.34 -1.89 -0.17
C SER A 82 -7.20 -3.13 0.68
N ASP A 83 -6.65 -4.20 0.10
CA ASP A 83 -6.38 -5.47 0.80
C ASP A 83 -4.90 -5.55 1.23
N ILE A 84 -4.01 -4.92 0.45
CA ILE A 84 -2.57 -4.86 0.73
C ILE A 84 -2.11 -3.40 0.63
N ILE A 85 -1.42 -2.91 1.68
CA ILE A 85 -0.82 -1.58 1.73
C ILE A 85 0.70 -1.70 1.86
N TYR A 86 1.42 -1.13 0.90
CA TYR A 86 2.86 -0.93 1.01
C TYR A 86 3.16 0.46 1.57
N THR A 87 4.07 0.57 2.54
CA THR A 87 4.59 1.88 2.98
C THR A 87 6.02 2.05 2.52
N ALA A 88 6.28 3.12 1.78
CA ALA A 88 7.54 3.37 1.09
C ALA A 88 7.92 4.86 1.13
N THR A 89 7.66 5.52 2.25
CA THR A 89 7.92 6.96 2.40
C THR A 89 9.26 7.22 3.11
N SER A 90 9.71 8.47 3.07
CA SER A 90 10.84 8.97 3.87
C SER A 90 10.39 9.58 5.21
N SER A 91 9.17 9.27 5.67
CA SER A 91 8.67 9.77 6.96
C SER A 91 9.52 9.23 8.10
N THR A 92 9.80 10.10 9.09
CA THR A 92 10.40 9.68 10.36
C THR A 92 9.36 9.19 11.36
N ASP A 93 8.10 9.56 11.16
CA ASP A 93 6.96 9.14 11.97
C ASP A 93 6.24 7.95 11.32
N TYR A 94 5.48 7.21 12.14
CA TYR A 94 4.58 6.18 11.63
C TYR A 94 3.48 6.82 10.79
N VAL A 95 3.33 6.33 9.57
CA VAL A 95 2.25 6.67 8.64
C VAL A 95 0.97 5.92 9.02
N VAL A 96 1.13 4.71 9.54
CA VAL A 96 0.05 3.85 10.02
C VAL A 96 0.47 3.27 11.37
N ASP A 97 -0.37 3.41 12.39
CA ASP A 97 -0.16 2.83 13.71
C ASP A 97 -1.47 2.27 14.29
N GLU A 98 -1.39 1.57 15.42
CA GLU A 98 -2.56 0.97 16.07
C GLU A 98 -3.66 2.01 16.35
N LYS A 99 -3.26 3.19 16.83
CA LYS A 99 -4.20 4.25 17.19
C LYS A 99 -4.98 4.73 15.97
N SER A 100 -4.26 5.08 14.91
CA SER A 100 -4.85 5.61 13.68
C SER A 100 -5.71 4.59 12.95
N LEU A 101 -5.35 3.29 12.98
CA LEU A 101 -6.19 2.21 12.46
C LEU A 101 -7.53 2.12 13.20
N LYS A 102 -7.53 2.16 14.55
CA LYS A 102 -8.75 2.16 15.36
C LYS A 102 -9.62 3.40 15.14
N GLU A 103 -9.00 4.58 15.17
CA GLU A 103 -9.71 5.85 14.94
C GLU A 103 -10.39 5.91 13.56
N ASN A 104 -9.89 5.15 12.60
CA ASN A 104 -10.47 5.05 11.27
C ASN A 104 -11.37 3.82 11.05
N GLY A 105 -11.65 3.01 12.08
CA GLY A 105 -12.58 1.88 12.02
C GLY A 105 -12.05 0.65 11.28
N LEU A 106 -10.73 0.48 11.25
CA LEU A 106 -10.08 -0.70 10.67
C LEU A 106 -9.97 -1.87 11.68
N ASP A 107 -10.59 -1.75 12.85
CA ASP A 107 -10.70 -2.78 13.88
C ASP A 107 -11.95 -3.67 13.74
N SER A 108 -12.65 -3.54 12.62
CA SER A 108 -13.90 -4.26 12.31
C SER A 108 -13.67 -5.71 11.84
N GLY A 109 -12.43 -6.22 11.88
CA GLY A 109 -12.09 -7.60 11.55
C GLY A 109 -12.00 -7.92 10.05
N ARG A 110 -11.88 -6.88 9.21
CA ARG A 110 -11.55 -7.06 7.79
C ARG A 110 -10.04 -7.27 7.67
N PRO A 111 -9.57 -8.39 7.09
CA PRO A 111 -8.14 -8.61 6.88
C PRO A 111 -7.50 -7.49 6.06
N LEU A 112 -6.36 -6.98 6.54
CA LEU A 112 -5.56 -5.94 5.90
C LEU A 112 -4.08 -6.30 6.05
N MET A 113 -3.38 -6.45 4.93
CA MET A 113 -1.94 -6.73 4.95
C MET A 113 -1.15 -5.43 4.87
N LEU A 114 -0.36 -5.14 5.91
CA LEU A 114 0.58 -4.01 5.93
C LEU A 114 2.00 -4.49 5.61
N VAL A 115 2.60 -3.95 4.56
CA VAL A 115 3.94 -4.30 4.10
C VAL A 115 4.84 -3.07 4.19
N ASP A 116 5.65 -3.00 5.24
CA ASP A 116 6.55 -1.87 5.45
C ASP A 116 7.90 -2.09 4.77
N ILE A 117 8.18 -1.30 3.74
CA ILE A 117 9.46 -1.31 3.00
C ILE A 117 10.23 0.01 3.20
N ALA A 118 9.85 0.81 4.19
CA ALA A 118 10.50 2.08 4.52
C ALA A 118 11.59 1.93 5.60
N VAL A 119 12.57 2.83 5.55
CA VAL A 119 13.60 3.00 6.58
C VAL A 119 13.77 4.50 6.86
N PRO A 120 13.44 5.00 8.08
CA PRO A 120 12.88 4.27 9.23
C PRO A 120 11.46 3.72 8.96
N ARG A 121 11.01 2.79 9.83
CA ARG A 121 9.70 2.13 9.68
C ARG A 121 8.56 3.14 9.64
N ASN A 122 7.61 2.92 8.74
CA ASN A 122 6.40 3.71 8.60
C ASN A 122 5.20 3.03 9.27
N VAL A 123 5.28 1.75 9.62
CA VAL A 123 4.23 1.03 10.35
C VAL A 123 4.61 0.90 11.83
N GLY A 124 3.70 1.31 12.70
CA GLY A 124 3.85 1.18 14.16
C GLY A 124 4.00 -0.28 14.61
N PRO A 125 4.75 -0.53 15.70
CA PRO A 125 5.06 -1.90 16.17
C PRO A 125 3.83 -2.69 16.63
N ASP A 126 2.78 -1.99 17.06
CA ASP A 126 1.56 -2.58 17.64
C ASP A 126 0.41 -2.70 16.62
N SER A 127 0.65 -2.36 15.35
CA SER A 127 -0.39 -2.40 14.31
C SER A 127 -0.93 -3.81 14.03
N ASN A 128 -0.21 -4.87 14.44
CA ASN A 128 -0.65 -6.26 14.33
C ASN A 128 -1.57 -6.71 15.48
N LYS A 129 -1.88 -5.85 16.45
CA LYS A 129 -2.80 -6.14 17.56
C LYS A 129 -4.27 -5.91 17.19
N ILE A 130 -4.51 -5.39 16.00
CA ILE A 130 -5.85 -5.14 15.48
C ILE A 130 -6.33 -6.39 14.73
N PRO A 131 -7.57 -6.84 14.96
CA PRO A 131 -8.12 -8.05 14.35
C PRO A 131 -8.17 -8.02 12.82
#